data_AF-A0AAE3LVC4-F1
#
_entry.id   AF-A0AAE3LVC4-F1
#
_cell.length_a   1.000
_cell.length_b   1.000
_cell.length_c   1.000
_cell.angle_alpha   90.00
_cell.angle_beta   90.00
_cell.angle_gamma   90.00
#
_symmetry.space_group_name_H-M   'P 1'
#
loop_
_entity.id
_entity.type
_entity.pdbx_description
1 polymer ?
#
loop_
_entity_poly.entity_id
_entity_poly.type
_entity_poly.pdbx_seq_one_letter_code
_entity_poly.pdbx_strand_id
1 'polypeptide(L)'
;MTAWIPVTILAALAQTARFGLQKQLKATRLSTGGATFARFIYSSPLVVLGVMIYANMTGQTLPGIPPVFWFYALTGGATQILATMCVVALFAHRNFAVGITFKKTEVLMSVLVGFAVLGEGVSLLGLGAILIGLAGVLLLSDPPNVSALPWRRRIFN
;
A
#
# COMPACT_ATOMS: atom_id res chain seq x y z
N MET A 1 -19.60 10.26 13.86
CA MET A 1 -18.53 9.24 13.76
C MET A 1 -17.56 9.67 12.68
N THR A 2 -16.26 9.73 12.98
CA THR A 2 -15.26 10.17 12.01
C THR A 2 -15.18 9.17 10.85
N ALA A 3 -15.57 9.59 9.63
CA ALA A 3 -15.69 8.72 8.47
C ALA A 3 -14.41 7.95 8.11
N TRP A 4 -13.24 8.41 8.58
CA TRP A 4 -11.95 7.76 8.32
C TRP A 4 -11.85 6.32 8.86
N ILE A 5 -12.50 5.99 10.00
CA ILE A 5 -12.41 4.65 10.61
C ILE A 5 -13.02 3.58 9.67
N PRO A 6 -14.32 3.65 9.30
CA PRO A 6 -14.91 2.65 8.42
C PRO A 6 -14.25 2.64 7.04
N VAL A 7 -13.82 3.81 6.51
CA VAL A 7 -13.09 3.90 5.25
C VAL A 7 -11.76 3.15 5.30
N THR A 8 -11.01 3.27 6.40
CA THR A 8 -9.73 2.58 6.58
C THR A 8 -9.91 1.07 6.68
N ILE A 9 -10.93 0.61 7.40
CA ILE A 9 -11.27 -0.82 7.48
C ILE A 9 -11.63 -1.38 6.11
N LEU A 10 -12.49 -0.67 5.36
CA LEU A 10 -12.88 -1.07 4.01
C LEU A 10 -11.66 -1.12 3.07
N ALA A 11 -10.77 -0.12 3.15
CA ALA A 11 -9.54 -0.08 2.37
C ALA A 11 -8.63 -1.28 2.67
N ALA A 12 -8.46 -1.63 3.96
CA ALA A 12 -7.66 -2.78 4.37
C ALA A 12 -8.25 -4.11 3.87
N LEU A 13 -9.58 -4.26 3.93
CA LEU A 13 -10.28 -5.43 3.40
C LEU A 13 -10.13 -5.53 1.87
N ALA A 14 -10.38 -4.44 1.14
CA ALA A 14 -10.25 -4.40 -0.31
C ALA A 14 -8.80 -4.69 -0.75
N GLN A 15 -7.81 -4.16 -0.01
CA GLN A 15 -6.39 -4.44 -0.24
C GLN A 15 -6.06 -5.92 -0.03
N THR A 16 -6.57 -6.54 1.03
CA THR A 16 -6.36 -7.96 1.35
C THR A 16 -7.03 -8.87 0.31
N ALA A 17 -8.29 -8.60 -0.02
CA ALA A 17 -9.03 -9.32 -1.06
C ALA A 17 -8.30 -9.25 -2.41
N ARG A 18 -7.82 -8.07 -2.79
CA ARG A 18 -7.02 -7.88 -4.02
C ARG A 18 -5.75 -8.73 -4.01
N PHE A 19 -4.99 -8.74 -2.93
CA PHE A 19 -3.78 -9.58 -2.86
C PHE A 19 -4.11 -11.07 -2.94
N GLY A 20 -5.21 -11.51 -2.32
CA GLY A 20 -5.71 -12.89 -2.43
C GLY A 20 -6.09 -13.27 -3.87
N LEU A 21 -6.90 -12.43 -4.54
CA LEU A 21 -7.31 -12.64 -5.93
C LEU A 21 -6.13 -12.59 -6.91
N GLN A 22 -5.20 -11.65 -6.73
CA GLN A 22 -4.00 -11.56 -7.56
C GLN A 22 -3.09 -12.79 -7.40
N LYS A 23 -3.02 -13.39 -6.20
CA LYS A 23 -2.30 -14.65 -5.98
C LYS A 23 -2.95 -15.81 -6.75
N GLN A 24 -4.28 -15.88 -6.80
CA GLN A 24 -4.99 -16.90 -7.58
C GLN A 24 -4.82 -16.69 -9.09
N LEU A 25 -4.91 -15.45 -9.58
CA LEU A 25 -4.79 -15.11 -11.00
C LEU A 25 -3.38 -15.28 -11.58
N LYS A 26 -2.32 -15.20 -10.74
CA LYS A 26 -0.95 -15.52 -11.17
C LYS A 26 -0.76 -16.98 -11.58
N ALA A 27 -1.68 -17.89 -11.20
CA ALA A 27 -1.70 -19.25 -11.72
C ALA A 27 -2.16 -19.33 -13.20
N THR A 28 -2.77 -18.26 -13.73
CA THR A 28 -3.54 -18.28 -15.00
C THR A 28 -2.93 -17.41 -16.14
N ARG A 29 -1.60 -17.21 -16.15
CA ARG A 29 -0.80 -16.68 -17.29
C ARG A 29 -0.89 -15.18 -17.66
N LEU A 30 -1.38 -14.29 -16.80
CA LEU A 30 -1.28 -12.85 -17.09
C LEU A 30 0.11 -12.28 -16.73
N SER A 31 0.71 -11.47 -17.61
CA SER A 31 1.97 -10.79 -17.33
C SER A 31 1.81 -9.77 -16.19
N THR A 32 2.84 -9.57 -15.38
CA THR A 32 2.84 -8.59 -14.26
C THR A 32 2.45 -7.18 -14.72
N GLY A 33 2.91 -6.77 -15.90
CA GLY A 33 2.59 -5.47 -16.50
C GLY A 33 1.11 -5.36 -16.88
N GLY A 34 0.56 -6.38 -17.55
CA GLY A 34 -0.86 -6.41 -17.94
C GLY A 34 -1.80 -6.38 -16.73
N ALA A 35 -1.48 -7.12 -15.67
CA ALA A 35 -2.27 -7.12 -14.43
C ALA A 35 -2.26 -5.75 -13.72
N THR A 36 -1.14 -5.03 -13.78
CA THR A 36 -1.00 -3.70 -13.17
C THR A 36 -1.76 -2.65 -13.98
N PHE A 37 -1.65 -2.71 -15.31
CA PHE A 37 -2.31 -1.78 -16.22
C PHE A 37 -3.84 -1.94 -16.24
N ALA A 38 -4.34 -3.18 -16.24
CA ALA A 38 -5.76 -3.48 -16.19
C ALA A 38 -6.45 -2.80 -15.00
N ARG A 39 -5.79 -2.79 -13.82
CA ARG A 39 -6.34 -2.12 -12.63
C ARG A 39 -6.62 -0.64 -12.89
N PHE A 40 -5.68 0.07 -13.51
CA PHE A 40 -5.83 1.51 -13.75
C PHE A 40 -6.93 1.77 -14.79
N ILE A 41 -6.94 1.03 -15.89
CA ILE A 41 -7.98 1.16 -16.93
C ILE A 41 -9.37 0.91 -16.36
N TYR A 42 -9.59 -0.19 -15.65
CA TYR A 42 -10.92 -0.51 -15.12
C TYR A 42 -11.34 0.42 -13.97
N SER A 43 -10.38 0.96 -13.21
CA SER A 43 -10.67 1.92 -12.14
C SER A 43 -10.99 3.33 -12.65
N SER A 44 -10.39 3.75 -13.77
CA SER A 44 -10.56 5.09 -14.35
C SER A 44 -12.02 5.51 -14.54
N PRO A 45 -12.88 4.73 -15.24
CA PRO A 45 -14.28 5.11 -15.44
C PRO A 45 -15.06 5.16 -14.13
N LEU A 46 -14.77 4.27 -13.17
CA LEU A 46 -15.38 4.29 -11.85
C LEU A 46 -15.02 5.54 -11.05
N VAL A 47 -13.76 5.99 -11.12
CA VAL A 47 -13.31 7.24 -10.47
C VAL A 47 -13.99 8.44 -11.09
N VAL A 48 -14.04 8.52 -12.43
CA VAL A 48 -14.73 9.61 -13.13
C VAL A 48 -16.21 9.67 -12.76
N LEU A 49 -16.90 8.51 -12.77
CA LEU A 49 -18.30 8.42 -12.34
C LEU A 49 -18.46 8.86 -10.89
N GLY A 50 -17.58 8.44 -9.98
CA GLY A 50 -17.62 8.84 -8.57
C GLY A 50 -17.48 10.35 -8.38
N VAL A 51 -16.54 10.98 -9.07
CA VAL A 51 -16.35 12.45 -9.04
C VAL A 51 -17.57 13.16 -9.59
N MET A 52 -18.12 12.71 -10.72
CA MET A 52 -19.31 13.30 -11.34
C MET A 52 -20.53 13.18 -10.42
N ILE A 53 -20.80 12.00 -9.86
CA ILE A 53 -21.91 11.78 -8.94
C ILE A 53 -21.76 12.68 -7.71
N TYR A 54 -20.56 12.72 -7.11
CA TYR A 54 -20.29 13.54 -5.94
C TYR A 54 -20.47 15.03 -6.21
N ALA A 55 -19.94 15.55 -7.32
CA ALA A 55 -20.08 16.95 -7.71
C ALA A 55 -21.56 17.32 -7.92
N ASN A 56 -22.33 16.46 -8.60
CA ASN A 56 -23.76 16.68 -8.82
C ASN A 56 -24.58 16.63 -7.52
N MET A 57 -24.28 15.68 -6.61
CA MET A 57 -25.00 15.56 -5.33
C MET A 57 -24.69 16.70 -4.36
N THR A 58 -23.48 17.24 -4.40
CA THR A 58 -23.03 18.30 -3.47
C THR A 58 -23.17 19.72 -4.04
N GLY A 59 -23.50 19.85 -5.33
CA GLY A 59 -23.56 21.15 -6.01
C GLY A 59 -22.21 21.85 -6.16
N GLN A 60 -21.10 21.14 -5.91
CA GLN A 60 -19.75 21.70 -6.03
C GLN A 60 -19.32 21.75 -7.51
N THR A 61 -18.68 22.85 -7.89
CA THR A 61 -18.04 22.96 -9.20
C THR A 61 -16.76 22.13 -9.23
N LEU A 62 -16.38 21.64 -10.41
CA LEU A 62 -15.09 20.95 -10.55
C LEU A 62 -13.96 21.92 -10.18
N PRO A 63 -13.01 21.50 -9.33
CA PRO A 63 -11.88 22.33 -8.97
C PRO A 63 -11.03 22.62 -10.22
N GLY A 64 -10.47 23.83 -10.30
CA GLY A 64 -9.48 24.14 -11.34
C GLY A 64 -8.29 23.18 -11.23
N ILE A 65 -7.83 22.66 -12.37
CA ILE A 65 -6.71 21.72 -12.43
C ILE A 65 -5.45 22.51 -12.83
N PRO A 66 -4.65 23.00 -11.87
CA PRO A 66 -3.46 23.78 -12.20
C PRO A 66 -2.39 22.90 -12.86
N PRO A 67 -1.46 23.45 -13.65
CA PRO A 67 -0.38 22.67 -14.26
C PRO A 67 0.46 21.86 -13.25
N VAL A 68 0.64 22.38 -12.03
CA VAL A 68 1.36 21.69 -10.95
C VAL A 68 0.70 20.37 -10.52
N PHE A 69 -0.63 20.26 -10.66
CA PHE A 69 -1.35 19.02 -10.38
C PHE A 69 -0.84 17.88 -11.25
N TRP A 70 -0.63 18.15 -12.55
CA TRP A 70 -0.14 17.14 -13.48
C TRP A 70 1.27 16.66 -13.14
N PHE A 71 2.13 17.56 -12.65
CA PHE A 71 3.46 17.17 -12.18
C PHE A 71 3.37 16.19 -11.01
N TYR A 72 2.57 16.48 -9.99
CA TYR A 72 2.36 15.57 -8.86
C TYR A 72 1.66 14.27 -9.27
N ALA A 73 0.65 14.33 -10.13
CA ALA A 73 -0.08 13.16 -10.59
C ALA A 73 0.81 12.20 -11.41
N LEU A 74 1.63 12.74 -12.32
CA LEU A 74 2.56 11.96 -13.14
C LEU A 74 3.68 11.34 -12.30
N THR A 75 4.31 12.13 -11.42
CA THR A 75 5.40 11.64 -10.56
C THR A 75 4.90 10.59 -9.56
N GLY A 76 3.76 10.84 -8.91
CA GLY A 76 3.12 9.90 -7.99
C GLY A 76 2.70 8.61 -8.70
N GLY A 77 2.02 8.73 -9.84
CA GLY A 77 1.58 7.58 -10.64
C GLY A 77 2.74 6.73 -11.16
N ALA A 78 3.77 7.36 -11.73
CA ALA A 78 4.96 6.66 -12.21
C ALA A 78 5.70 5.93 -11.08
N THR A 79 5.90 6.61 -9.94
CA THR A 79 6.55 6.03 -8.75
C THR A 79 5.74 4.85 -8.21
N GLN A 80 4.41 4.95 -8.21
CA GLN A 80 3.52 3.86 -7.76
C GLN A 80 3.60 2.62 -8.68
N ILE A 81 3.67 2.83 -10.00
CA ILE A 81 3.82 1.74 -10.97
C ILE A 81 5.20 1.06 -10.77
N LEU A 82 6.27 1.85 -10.68
CA LEU A 82 7.62 1.34 -10.42
C LEU A 82 7.70 0.55 -9.11
N ALA A 83 7.12 1.08 -8.03
CA ALA A 83 7.07 0.39 -6.74
C ALA A 83 6.34 -0.97 -6.85
N THR A 84 5.23 -1.02 -7.58
CA THR A 84 4.48 -2.27 -7.80
C THR A 84 5.31 -3.29 -8.58
N MET A 85 6.05 -2.85 -9.61
CA MET A 85 6.96 -3.71 -10.37
C MET A 85 8.11 -4.24 -9.49
N CYS A 86 8.73 -3.38 -8.69
CA CYS A 86 9.78 -3.76 -7.74
C CYS A 86 9.29 -4.81 -6.73
N VAL A 87 8.09 -4.62 -6.16
CA VAL A 87 7.49 -5.60 -5.22
C VAL A 87 7.26 -6.95 -5.89
N VAL A 88 6.81 -6.97 -7.15
CA VAL A 88 6.62 -8.24 -7.86
C VAL A 88 7.95 -8.90 -8.21
N ALA A 89 8.96 -8.14 -8.63
CA ALA A 89 10.31 -8.66 -8.86
C ALA A 89 10.93 -9.24 -7.59
N LEU A 90 10.73 -8.56 -6.44
CA LEU A 90 11.17 -9.02 -5.13
C LEU A 90 10.56 -10.37 -4.74
N PHE A 91 9.28 -10.61 -5.09
CA PHE A 91 8.63 -11.91 -4.90
C PHE A 91 9.14 -13.02 -5.84
N ALA A 92 9.81 -12.67 -6.94
CA ALA A 92 10.45 -13.66 -7.80
C ALA A 92 11.82 -14.13 -7.26
N HIS A 93 12.44 -13.35 -6.36
CA HIS A 93 13.65 -13.76 -5.67
C HIS A 93 13.34 -14.73 -4.52
N ARG A 94 14.14 -15.80 -4.43
CA ARG A 94 13.90 -16.98 -3.58
C ARG A 94 13.88 -16.68 -2.06
N ASN A 95 14.36 -15.51 -1.63
CA ASN A 95 14.35 -15.09 -0.23
C ASN A 95 13.17 -14.13 0.07
N PHE A 96 11.96 -14.70 0.05
CA PHE A 96 10.70 -14.01 0.33
C PHE A 96 10.71 -13.23 1.66
N ALA A 97 11.39 -13.76 2.67
CA ALA A 97 11.49 -13.14 4.00
C ALA A 97 12.14 -11.75 3.94
N VAL A 98 13.25 -11.61 3.21
CA VAL A 98 13.94 -10.32 3.02
C VAL A 98 13.03 -9.31 2.33
N GLY A 99 12.27 -9.76 1.33
CA GLY A 99 11.36 -8.90 0.61
C GLY A 99 10.22 -8.35 1.46
N ILE A 100 9.71 -9.17 2.37
CA ILE A 100 8.68 -8.78 3.31
C ILE A 100 9.23 -7.78 4.36
N THR A 101 10.46 -7.99 4.85
CA THR A 101 11.11 -7.06 5.79
C THR A 101 11.27 -5.67 5.19
N PHE A 102 11.79 -5.56 3.96
CA PHE A 102 11.91 -4.26 3.27
C PHE A 102 10.57 -3.59 2.99
N LYS A 103 9.52 -4.36 2.69
CA LYS A 103 8.19 -3.78 2.51
C LYS A 103 7.65 -3.20 3.83
N LYS A 104 8.01 -3.78 4.97
CA LYS A 104 7.48 -3.40 6.28
C LYS A 104 8.08 -2.09 6.81
N THR A 105 9.24 -1.66 6.30
CA THR A 105 9.83 -0.35 6.61
C THR A 105 9.12 0.82 5.91
N GLU A 106 8.20 0.55 4.97
CA GLU A 106 7.39 1.56 4.29
C GLU A 106 6.67 2.50 5.28
N VAL A 107 6.14 1.95 6.38
CA VAL A 107 5.40 2.72 7.40
C VAL A 107 6.29 3.76 8.08
N LEU A 108 7.54 3.41 8.37
CA LEU A 108 8.51 4.36 8.96
C LEU A 108 8.90 5.44 7.94
N MET A 109 9.15 5.05 6.69
CA MET A 109 9.48 6.00 5.64
C MET A 109 8.32 6.94 5.32
N SER A 110 7.07 6.48 5.38
CA SER A 110 5.90 7.36 5.18
C SER A 110 5.78 8.43 6.26
N VAL A 111 6.20 8.13 7.51
CA VAL A 111 6.24 9.14 8.58
C VAL A 111 7.31 10.18 8.30
N LEU A 112 8.51 9.75 7.90
CA LEU A 112 9.61 10.66 7.59
C LEU A 112 9.28 11.55 6.39
N VAL A 113 8.74 10.98 5.32
CA VAL A 113 8.31 11.73 4.12
C VAL A 113 7.12 12.64 4.45
N GLY A 114 6.16 12.16 5.26
CA GLY A 114 5.03 12.96 5.73
C GLY A 114 5.49 14.20 6.50
N PHE A 115 6.43 14.02 7.42
CA PHE A 115 7.03 15.12 8.15
C PHE A 115 7.82 16.07 7.24
N ALA A 116 8.63 15.55 6.32
CA ALA A 116 9.47 16.37 5.44
C ALA A 116 8.67 17.16 4.39
N VAL A 117 7.59 16.59 3.86
CA VAL A 117 6.81 17.18 2.75
C VAL A 117 5.59 17.96 3.25
N LEU A 118 4.86 17.44 4.24
CA LEU A 118 3.65 18.07 4.77
C LEU A 118 3.89 18.86 6.05
N GLY A 119 5.05 18.70 6.70
CA GLY A 119 5.32 19.30 8.02
C GLY A 119 4.55 18.63 9.17
N GLU A 120 3.80 17.56 8.88
CA GLU A 120 2.98 16.85 9.85
C GLU A 120 3.78 15.71 10.51
N GLY A 121 4.15 15.92 11.77
CA GLY A 121 4.78 14.91 12.61
C GLY A 121 3.78 13.96 13.25
N VAL A 122 4.26 12.78 13.66
CA VAL A 122 3.46 11.83 14.45
C VAL A 122 3.70 12.07 15.94
N SER A 123 2.64 12.01 16.74
CA SER A 123 2.76 12.10 18.20
C SER A 123 3.59 10.94 18.77
N LEU A 124 4.14 11.10 19.97
CA LEU A 124 4.94 10.05 20.61
C LEU A 124 4.15 8.74 20.80
N LEU A 125 2.86 8.86 21.13
CA LEU A 125 1.95 7.71 21.21
C LEU A 125 1.70 7.07 19.85
N GLY A 126 1.54 7.88 18.79
CA GLY A 126 1.40 7.38 17.42
C GLY A 126 2.66 6.65 16.94
N LEU A 127 3.84 7.16 17.28
CA LEU A 127 5.12 6.50 16.99
C LEU A 127 5.22 5.15 17.71
N GLY A 128 4.82 5.11 18.99
CA GLY A 128 4.73 3.86 19.76
C GLY A 128 3.82 2.83 19.10
N ALA A 129 2.63 3.25 18.64
CA ALA A 129 1.70 2.37 17.92
C ALA A 129 2.30 1.84 16.60
N ILE A 130 3.02 2.68 15.85
CA ILE A 130 3.71 2.27 14.62
C ILE A 130 4.79 1.22 14.92
N LEU A 131 5.60 1.41 15.96
CA LEU A 131 6.64 0.46 16.34
C LEU A 131 6.07 -0.89 16.79
N ILE A 132 4.98 -0.89 17.55
CA ILE A 132 4.25 -2.12 17.93
C ILE A 132 3.73 -2.83 16.68
N GLY A 133 3.11 -2.07 15.77
CA GLY A 133 2.63 -2.58 14.49
C GLY A 133 3.76 -3.23 13.68
N LEU A 134 4.88 -2.53 13.53
CA LEU A 134 6.09 -3.01 12.85
C LEU A 134 6.62 -4.30 13.47
N ALA A 135 6.69 -4.39 14.80
CA ALA A 135 7.16 -5.58 15.50
C ALA A 135 6.26 -6.80 15.24
N GLY A 136 4.93 -6.66 15.36
CA GLY A 136 4.00 -7.76 15.08
C GLY A 136 4.09 -8.22 13.62
N VAL A 137 4.28 -7.26 12.73
CA VAL A 137 4.48 -7.44 11.30
C VAL A 137 5.81 -8.18 11.05
N LEU A 138 6.93 -7.83 11.68
CA LEU A 138 8.19 -8.60 11.57
C LEU A 138 8.03 -10.05 12.05
N LEU A 139 7.38 -10.27 13.20
CA LEU A 139 7.13 -11.61 13.75
C LEU A 139 6.34 -12.52 12.80
N LEU A 140 5.39 -11.96 12.05
CA LEU A 140 4.59 -12.68 11.05
C LEU A 140 5.33 -12.99 9.74
N SER A 141 6.49 -12.37 9.51
CA SER A 141 7.22 -12.47 8.23
C SER A 141 8.22 -13.61 8.19
N ASP A 142 8.51 -14.19 9.36
CA ASP A 142 9.42 -15.30 9.52
C ASP A 142 8.76 -16.57 8.93
N PRO A 143 9.32 -17.21 7.90
CA PRO A 143 8.73 -18.41 7.31
C PRO A 143 8.65 -19.51 8.38
N PRO A 144 7.58 -20.32 8.41
CA PRO A 144 7.47 -21.42 9.36
C PRO A 144 8.53 -22.48 9.01
N ASN A 145 9.73 -22.35 9.58
CA ASN A 145 10.65 -23.46 9.66
C ASN A 145 10.10 -24.43 10.70
N VAL A 146 10.00 -25.70 10.32
CA VAL A 146 9.41 -26.81 11.10
C VAL A 146 10.24 -27.13 12.37
N SER A 147 11.26 -26.33 12.69
CA SER A 147 12.07 -26.50 13.89
C SER A 147 11.47 -25.75 15.10
N ALA A 148 11.07 -26.54 16.08
CA ALA A 148 10.51 -26.17 17.38
C ALA A 148 11.49 -25.38 18.28
N LEU A 149 11.94 -24.20 17.85
CA LEU A 149 12.79 -23.34 18.66
C LEU A 149 12.01 -22.17 19.27
N PRO A 150 12.28 -21.82 20.54
CA PRO A 150 11.55 -20.80 21.29
C PRO A 150 11.74 -19.40 20.67
N TRP A 151 10.64 -18.63 20.63
CA TRP A 151 10.53 -17.30 20.02
C TRP A 151 11.66 -16.31 20.35
N ARG A 152 12.28 -16.42 21.55
CA ARG A 152 13.38 -15.55 22.00
C ARG A 152 14.64 -15.65 21.15
N ARG A 153 14.92 -16.80 20.53
CA ARG A 153 16.08 -16.97 19.62
C ARG A 153 15.82 -16.45 18.20
N ARG A 154 14.57 -16.08 17.87
CA ARG A 154 14.19 -15.55 16.55
C ARG A 154 14.45 -14.04 16.40
N ILE A 155 14.64 -13.32 17.51
CA ILE A 155 14.88 -11.87 17.52
C ILE A 155 16.38 -11.53 17.31
N PHE A 156 17.26 -12.47 17.60
CA PHE A 156 18.73 -12.26 17.65
C PHE A 156 19.50 -13.00 16.56
N ASN A 157 18.83 -13.48 15.51
CA ASN A 157 19.43 -14.22 14.40
C ASN A 157 19.19 -13.48 13.09
#